data_AF-A0AB39WIT4-F1
#
_entry.id   AF-A0AB39WIT4-F1
#
_cell.length_a   1.000
_cell.length_b   1.000
_cell.length_c   1.000
_cell.angle_alpha   90.00
_cell.angle_beta   90.00
_cell.angle_gamma   90.00
#
_symmetry.space_group_name_H-M   'P 1'
#
loop_
_entity.id
_entity.type
_entity.pdbx_description
1 polymer ?
#
loop_
_entity_poly.entity_id
_entity_poly.type
_entity_poly.pdbx_seq_one_letter_code
_entity_poly.pdbx_strand_id
1 'polypeptide(L)'
;MNTQDKTHCGSCNNIIENSSCNCNYCGSIKKKISINFNDVFHVELKDTLEGKITNPNLRSKDKIREKFFFGAQQSNNGEWIEKTQIYDRDKNYYFEKIVTKTGKTIHFCEEKLSNHKGHGSDKFNK
;
A
#
# COMPACT_ATOMS: atom_id res chain seq x y z
N MET A 1 26.40 -11.62 9.53
CA MET A 1 27.57 -11.82 10.41
C MET A 1 27.03 -12.38 11.73
N ASN A 2 27.41 -13.60 12.10
CA ASN A 2 26.96 -14.23 13.36
C ASN A 2 27.68 -13.58 14.54
N THR A 3 27.01 -12.70 15.28
CA THR A 3 27.45 -12.34 16.64
C THR A 3 27.05 -13.48 17.56
N GLN A 4 28.03 -14.28 17.99
CA GLN A 4 27.83 -15.17 19.14
C GLN A 4 27.56 -14.30 20.36
N ASP A 5 26.36 -14.38 20.91
CA ASP A 5 25.97 -13.63 22.10
C ASP A 5 26.77 -14.11 23.32
N LYS A 6 27.82 -13.36 23.66
CA LYS A 6 28.62 -13.61 24.85
C LYS A 6 27.84 -13.18 26.09
N THR A 7 27.67 -14.09 27.05
CA THR A 7 27.02 -13.77 28.33
C THR A 7 28.01 -13.03 29.24
N HIS A 8 27.60 -11.91 29.80
CA HIS A 8 28.43 -11.10 30.70
C HIS A 8 27.97 -11.23 32.16
N CYS A 9 28.90 -11.18 33.11
CA CYS A 9 28.58 -11.13 34.53
C CYS A 9 27.95 -9.77 34.91
N GLY A 10 26.84 -9.79 35.64
CA GLY A 10 26.15 -8.58 36.10
C GLY A 10 26.88 -7.81 37.20
N SER A 11 27.93 -8.37 37.81
CA SER A 11 28.68 -7.72 38.89
C SER A 11 30.05 -7.19 38.46
N CYS A 12 30.81 -7.94 37.64
CA CYS A 12 32.15 -7.53 37.21
C CYS A 12 32.29 -7.34 35.69
N ASN A 13 31.20 -7.55 34.93
CA ASN A 13 31.14 -7.41 33.47
C ASN A 13 32.08 -8.33 32.66
N ASN A 14 32.79 -9.27 33.30
CA ASN A 14 33.58 -10.28 32.60
C ASN A 14 32.70 -11.26 31.81
N ILE A 15 33.24 -11.77 30.71
CA ILE A 15 32.60 -12.79 29.87
C ILE A 15 32.56 -14.10 30.65
N ILE A 16 31.40 -14.76 30.62
CA ILE A 16 31.20 -16.09 31.19
C ILE A 16 31.42 -17.09 30.05
N GLU A 17 32.60 -17.69 30.00
CA GLU A 17 33.03 -18.58 28.89
C GLU A 17 32.42 -19.98 28.95
N ASN A 18 31.84 -20.37 30.09
CA ASN A 18 31.29 -21.71 30.32
C ASN A 18 29.85 -21.64 30.80
N SER A 19 29.08 -22.70 30.61
CA SER A 19 27.73 -22.88 31.17
C SER A 19 27.71 -22.97 32.71
N SER A 20 28.69 -22.38 33.40
CA SER A 20 28.76 -22.29 34.85
C SER A 20 27.65 -21.39 35.39
N CYS A 21 27.16 -21.76 36.57
CA CYS A 21 26.12 -21.00 37.28
C CYS A 21 26.68 -19.69 37.86
N ASN A 22 28.01 -19.58 38.00
CA ASN A 22 28.75 -18.51 38.65
C ASN A 22 29.86 -17.94 37.75
N CYS A 23 30.21 -16.68 37.98
CA CYS A 23 31.34 -16.02 37.34
C CYS A 23 32.67 -16.50 37.92
N ASN A 24 33.62 -16.91 37.07
CA ASN A 24 34.96 -17.37 37.49
C ASN A 24 35.83 -16.28 38.12
N TYR A 25 35.49 -15.00 37.93
CA TYR A 25 36.29 -13.88 38.44
C TYR A 25 35.82 -13.36 39.80
N CYS A 26 34.50 -13.20 39.99
CA CYS A 26 33.95 -12.62 41.22
C CYS A 26 32.96 -13.53 41.97
N GLY A 27 32.71 -14.76 41.49
CA GLY A 27 31.77 -15.71 42.10
C GLY A 27 30.29 -15.37 41.96
N SER A 28 29.95 -14.19 41.43
CA SER A 28 28.56 -13.74 41.29
C SER A 28 27.75 -14.59 40.33
N ILE A 29 26.49 -14.83 40.68
CA ILE A 29 25.48 -15.52 39.86
C ILE A 29 24.72 -14.56 38.94
N LYS A 30 24.90 -13.24 39.11
CA LYS A 30 24.20 -12.24 38.31
C LYS A 30 24.69 -12.30 36.86
N LYS A 31 23.77 -12.37 35.92
CA LYS A 31 24.04 -12.35 34.47
C LYS A 31 23.41 -11.10 33.85
N LYS A 32 24.11 -10.50 32.89
CA LYS A 32 23.61 -9.38 32.11
C LYS A 32 23.06 -9.94 30.80
N ILE A 33 21.76 -9.81 30.62
CA ILE A 33 21.06 -10.22 29.40
C ILE A 33 20.79 -8.94 28.62
N SER A 34 21.31 -8.87 27.39
CA SER A 34 21.00 -7.78 26.46
C SER A 34 19.99 -8.30 25.46
N ILE A 35 18.82 -7.67 25.40
CA ILE A 35 17.78 -7.99 24.45
C ILE A 35 17.69 -6.80 23.50
N ASN A 36 17.89 -7.04 22.21
CA ASN A 36 17.68 -6.04 21.17
C ASN A 36 16.40 -6.39 20.41
N PHE A 37 15.45 -5.46 20.41
CA PHE A 37 14.28 -5.54 19.54
C PHE A 37 14.62 -4.78 18.26
N ASN A 38 14.56 -5.45 17.13
CA ASN A 38 14.69 -4.81 15.83
C ASN A 38 13.38 -5.04 15.09
N ASP A 39 12.69 -3.96 14.75
CA ASP A 39 11.45 -3.98 13.98
C ASP A 39 11.68 -3.21 12.68
N VAL A 40 11.40 -3.87 11.55
CA VAL A 40 11.58 -3.29 10.22
C VAL A 40 10.21 -2.96 9.67
N PHE A 41 9.87 -1.67 9.73
CA PHE A 41 8.62 -1.17 9.17
C PHE A 41 8.77 -0.90 7.68
N HIS A 42 7.94 -1.54 6.86
CA HIS A 42 7.78 -1.20 5.46
C HIS A 42 6.59 -0.25 5.29
N VAL A 43 6.88 1.01 4.98
CA VAL A 43 5.85 2.03 4.68
C VAL A 43 5.77 2.20 3.17
N GLU A 44 4.59 1.95 2.60
CA GLU A 44 4.28 2.28 1.20
C GLU A 44 3.32 3.46 1.17
N LEU A 45 3.73 4.57 0.54
CA LEU A 45 2.85 5.69 0.25
C LEU A 45 2.07 5.39 -1.04
N LYS A 46 0.78 5.68 -1.00
CA LYS A 46 -0.17 5.43 -2.08
C LYS A 46 -1.01 6.68 -2.27
N ASP A 47 -0.85 7.28 -3.43
CA ASP A 47 -1.52 8.53 -3.74
C ASP A 47 -2.64 8.32 -4.76
N THR A 48 -3.66 9.15 -4.64
CA THR A 48 -4.80 9.17 -5.54
C THR A 48 -5.18 10.61 -5.83
N LEU A 49 -5.37 10.92 -7.11
CA LEU A 49 -5.96 12.16 -7.57
C LEU A 49 -7.30 11.84 -8.22
N GLU A 50 -8.38 12.36 -7.64
CA GLU A 50 -9.72 12.29 -8.22
C GLU A 50 -10.31 13.67 -8.38
N GLY A 51 -11.14 13.83 -9.41
CA GLY A 51 -11.77 15.11 -9.68
C GLY A 51 -12.92 14.99 -10.66
N LYS A 52 -13.67 16.09 -10.73
CA LYS A 52 -14.77 16.25 -11.67
C LYS A 52 -14.89 17.70 -12.11
N ILE A 53 -15.20 17.88 -13.39
CA ILE A 53 -15.57 19.18 -13.95
C ILE A 53 -17.08 19.20 -14.07
N THR A 54 -17.72 20.27 -13.57
CA THR A 54 -19.18 20.42 -13.63
C THR A 54 -19.58 21.69 -14.35
N ASN A 55 -20.68 21.63 -15.09
CA ASN A 55 -21.36 22.79 -15.66
C ASN A 55 -22.61 23.09 -14.80
N PRO A 56 -22.63 24.20 -14.04
CA PRO A 56 -23.72 24.50 -13.11
C PRO A 56 -25.04 24.82 -13.81
N ASN A 57 -25.01 25.22 -15.09
CA ASN A 57 -26.18 25.60 -15.88
C ASN A 57 -26.99 24.40 -16.39
N LEU A 58 -26.48 23.18 -16.22
CA LEU A 58 -27.18 21.95 -16.63
C LEU A 58 -27.99 21.36 -15.47
N ARG A 59 -28.99 20.53 -15.80
CA ARG A 59 -29.74 19.75 -14.81
C ARG A 59 -28.82 18.81 -14.04
N SER A 60 -29.13 18.53 -12.77
CA SER A 60 -28.25 17.80 -11.83
C SER A 60 -27.58 16.55 -12.42
N LYS A 61 -28.30 15.72 -13.17
CA LYS A 61 -27.74 14.50 -13.79
C LYS A 61 -26.72 14.75 -14.90
N ASP A 62 -26.80 15.91 -15.57
CA ASP A 62 -25.95 16.28 -16.70
C ASP A 62 -24.82 17.25 -16.31
N LYS A 63 -24.82 17.73 -15.06
CA LYS A 63 -23.84 18.71 -14.55
C LYS A 63 -22.41 18.21 -14.69
N ILE A 64 -22.15 16.95 -14.37
CA ILE A 64 -20.80 16.38 -14.50
C ILE A 64 -20.47 16.27 -15.99
N ARG A 65 -19.42 16.97 -16.43
CA ARG A 65 -18.91 16.95 -17.80
C ARG A 65 -17.71 16.04 -17.92
N GLU A 66 -16.80 16.15 -16.96
CA GLU A 66 -15.64 15.29 -16.86
C GLU A 66 -15.54 14.69 -15.46
N LYS A 67 -15.11 13.44 -15.36
CA LYS A 67 -14.68 12.79 -14.11
C LYS A 67 -13.40 12.04 -14.39
N PHE A 68 -12.41 12.19 -13.53
CA PHE A 68 -11.15 11.48 -13.65
C PHE A 68 -10.69 10.88 -12.32
N PHE A 69 -9.91 9.82 -12.44
CA PHE A 69 -9.25 9.13 -11.33
C PHE A 69 -7.86 8.69 -11.80
N PHE A 70 -6.85 9.03 -11.01
CA PHE A 70 -5.46 8.62 -11.26
C PHE A 70 -4.83 8.17 -9.94
N GLY A 71 -4.29 6.97 -9.91
CA GLY A 71 -3.43 6.50 -8.82
C GLY A 71 -3.87 5.17 -8.21
N ALA A 72 -3.45 4.96 -6.97
CA ALA A 72 -3.60 3.68 -6.28
C ALA A 72 -5.06 3.42 -5.89
N GLN A 73 -5.52 2.18 -6.10
CA GLN A 73 -6.81 1.71 -5.63
C GLN A 73 -6.65 0.27 -5.11
N GLN A 74 -7.35 -0.07 -4.04
CA GLN A 74 -7.43 -1.47 -3.62
C GLN A 74 -8.49 -2.20 -4.47
N SER A 75 -8.14 -3.34 -5.03
CA SER A 75 -9.07 -4.23 -5.72
C SER A 75 -9.94 -4.99 -4.71
N ASN A 76 -11.03 -5.60 -5.19
CA ASN A 76 -11.91 -6.41 -4.34
C ASN A 76 -11.19 -7.61 -3.67
N ASN A 77 -10.07 -8.05 -4.25
CA ASN A 77 -9.26 -9.15 -3.72
C ASN A 77 -8.21 -8.68 -2.71
N GLY A 78 -8.20 -7.39 -2.35
CA GLY A 78 -7.25 -6.78 -1.42
C GLY A 78 -5.92 -6.35 -2.05
N GLU A 79 -5.66 -6.70 -3.32
CA GLU A 79 -4.45 -6.29 -4.02
C GLU A 79 -4.48 -4.82 -4.43
N TRP A 80 -3.35 -4.14 -4.31
CA TRP A 80 -3.19 -2.77 -4.78
C TRP A 80 -2.90 -2.72 -6.28
N ILE A 81 -3.65 -1.87 -6.98
CA ILE A 81 -3.55 -1.61 -8.41
C ILE A 81 -3.38 -0.11 -8.66
N GLU A 82 -2.77 0.23 -9.78
CA GLU A 82 -2.78 1.58 -10.33
C GLU A 82 -3.94 1.69 -11.32
N LYS A 83 -4.84 2.63 -11.07
CA LYS A 83 -6.01 2.88 -11.91
C LYS A 83 -5.92 4.27 -12.53
N THR A 84 -6.17 4.31 -13.84
CA THR A 84 -6.44 5.54 -14.57
C THR A 84 -7.83 5.44 -15.19
N GLN A 85 -8.71 6.39 -14.92
CA GLN A 85 -10.04 6.45 -15.50
C GLN A 85 -10.37 7.88 -15.91
N ILE A 86 -10.92 8.05 -17.10
CA ILE A 86 -11.40 9.33 -17.62
C ILE A 86 -12.78 9.11 -18.23
N TYR A 87 -13.73 9.92 -17.79
CA TYR A 87 -15.09 9.99 -18.30
C TYR A 87 -15.31 11.42 -18.79
N ASP A 88 -15.45 11.62 -20.10
CA ASP A 88 -15.64 12.94 -20.70
C ASP A 88 -16.89 12.94 -21.57
N ARG A 89 -17.95 13.63 -21.11
CA ARG A 89 -19.23 13.75 -21.82
C ARG A 89 -19.17 14.74 -22.98
N ASP A 90 -18.29 15.73 -22.90
CA ASP A 90 -18.17 16.76 -23.94
C ASP A 90 -17.47 16.18 -25.17
N LYS A 91 -16.46 15.32 -24.95
CA LYS A 91 -15.76 14.59 -26.02
C LYS A 91 -16.35 13.22 -26.36
N ASN A 92 -17.41 12.79 -25.66
CA ASN A 92 -17.99 11.45 -25.77
C ASN A 92 -16.92 10.35 -25.65
N TYR A 93 -16.06 10.45 -24.63
CA TYR A 93 -14.86 9.62 -24.47
C TYR A 93 -14.86 8.92 -23.11
N TYR A 94 -14.52 7.63 -23.14
CA TYR A 94 -14.28 6.81 -21.96
C TYR A 94 -12.92 6.14 -22.07
N PHE A 95 -12.14 6.23 -21.00
CA PHE A 95 -10.88 5.54 -20.85
C PHE A 95 -10.80 4.90 -19.47
N GLU A 96 -10.35 3.65 -19.43
CA GLU A 96 -9.98 2.98 -18.21
C GLU A 96 -8.77 2.07 -18.44
N LYS A 97 -7.78 2.21 -17.57
CA LYS A 97 -6.60 1.36 -17.55
C LYS A 97 -6.31 0.95 -16.11
N ILE A 98 -6.12 -0.35 -15.90
CA ILE A 98 -5.74 -0.92 -14.61
C ILE A 98 -4.43 -1.68 -14.76
N VAL A 99 -3.47 -1.34 -13.93
CA VAL A 99 -2.12 -1.88 -13.93
C VAL A 99 -1.81 -2.47 -12.55
N THR A 100 -1.22 -3.66 -12.50
CA THR A 100 -0.76 -4.27 -11.25
C THR A 100 0.49 -3.56 -10.73
N LYS A 101 0.87 -3.82 -9.48
CA LYS A 101 2.16 -3.38 -8.91
C LYS A 101 3.38 -3.75 -9.77
N THR A 102 3.31 -4.84 -10.53
CA THR A 102 4.38 -5.30 -11.42
C THR A 102 4.41 -4.61 -12.79
N GLY A 103 3.48 -3.69 -13.06
CA GLY A 103 3.37 -3.01 -14.35
C GLY A 103 2.53 -3.76 -15.40
N LYS A 104 1.95 -4.91 -15.05
CA LYS A 104 1.10 -5.68 -15.97
C LYS A 104 -0.26 -5.00 -16.10
N THR A 105 -0.66 -4.66 -17.32
CA THR A 105 -2.02 -4.17 -17.57
C THR A 105 -3.00 -5.35 -17.51
N ILE A 106 -3.98 -5.28 -16.62
CA ILE A 106 -5.02 -6.31 -16.43
C ILE A 106 -6.38 -5.87 -16.95
N HIS A 107 -6.56 -4.57 -17.21
CA HIS A 107 -7.74 -4.03 -17.86
C HIS A 107 -7.35 -2.82 -18.70
N PHE A 108 -7.88 -2.74 -19.91
CA PHE A 108 -7.73 -1.60 -20.80
C PHE A 108 -9.02 -1.44 -21.60
N CYS A 109 -9.63 -0.27 -21.53
CA CYS A 109 -10.82 0.09 -22.28
C CYS A 109 -10.65 1.54 -22.77
N GLU A 110 -10.77 1.75 -24.07
CA GLU A 110 -10.77 3.07 -24.69
C GLU A 110 -11.86 3.08 -25.76
N GLU A 111 -12.94 3.79 -25.50
CA GLU A 111 -14.10 3.79 -26.38
C GLU A 111 -14.91 5.07 -26.29
N LYS A 112 -15.88 5.21 -27.21
CA LYS A 112 -16.86 6.28 -27.10
C LYS A 112 -17.71 6.06 -25.85
N LEU A 113 -17.91 7.13 -25.08
CA LEU A 113 -18.70 7.04 -23.86
C LEU A 113 -20.14 6.57 -24.11
N SER A 114 -20.70 6.93 -25.26
CA SER A 114 -22.02 6.47 -25.71
C SER A 114 -22.13 4.95 -25.85
N ASN A 115 -21.00 4.26 -26.09
CA ASN A 115 -20.93 2.81 -26.18
C ASN A 115 -20.76 2.17 -24.81
N HIS A 116 -20.26 2.93 -23.83
CA HIS A 116 -20.08 2.52 -22.44
C HIS A 116 -21.40 2.62 -21.62
N LYS A 117 -22.53 2.24 -22.24
CA LYS A 117 -23.86 2.20 -21.60
C LYS A 117 -24.25 0.77 -21.24
N GLY A 118 -24.96 0.57 -20.14
CA GLY A 118 -25.35 -0.77 -19.71
C GLY A 118 -24.22 -1.61 -19.11
N HIS A 119 -23.08 -0.97 -18.80
CA HIS A 119 -21.93 -1.57 -18.12
C HIS A 119 -21.84 -1.07 -16.67
N GLY A 120 -21.26 -1.87 -15.78
CA GLY A 120 -21.02 -1.47 -14.38
C GLY A 120 -22.27 -0.94 -13.66
N SER A 121 -22.17 0.26 -13.08
CA SER A 121 -23.26 0.96 -12.40
C SER A 121 -24.32 1.55 -13.34
N ASP A 122 -24.07 1.57 -14.65
CA ASP A 122 -25.00 2.04 -15.68
C ASP A 122 -25.89 0.92 -16.23
N LYS A 123 -25.75 -0.31 -15.72
CA LYS A 123 -26.56 -1.49 -16.11
C LYS A 123 -28.07 -1.28 -16.02
N PHE A 124 -28.52 -0.40 -15.12
CA PHE A 124 -29.94 -0.19 -14.83
C PHE A 124 -30.49 1.16 -15.29
N ASN A 125 -29.67 2.00 -15.91
CA ASN A 125 -30.14 3.28 -16.46
C ASN A 125 -30.73 3.04 -17.86
N LYS A 126 -32.03 2.72 -17.89
CA LYS A 126 -32.86 2.75 -19.11
C LYS A 126 -33.30 4.18 -19.43
#